data_AF-A0A496B2H7-F1
#
_entry.id   AF-A0A496B2H7-F1
#
_cell.length_a   1.000
_cell.length_b   1.000
_cell.length_c   1.000
_cell.angle_alpha   90.00
_cell.angle_beta   90.00
_cell.angle_gamma   90.00
#
_symmetry.space_group_name_H-M   'P 1'
#
loop_
_entity.id
_entity.type
_entity.pdbx_description
1 polymer ?
#
loop_
_entity_poly.entity_id
_entity_poly.type
_entity_poly.pdbx_seq_one_letter_code
_entity_poly.pdbx_strand_id
1 'polypeptide(L)'
;FNGYLLHRSRKNRGNTFRRVLVNHYCNAWSLLPWSIRDGERPASADRRCIVPVSGVDPYAWKGYDKPPKSVSLRTCKAVQQIEEASDAD
;
A
#
# COMPACT_ATOMS: atom_id res chain seq x y z
N PHE A 1 -7.61 -4.83 10.72
CA PHE A 1 -8.78 -5.66 10.38
C PHE A 1 -8.43 -6.51 9.16
N ASN A 2 -9.17 -7.59 8.87
CA ASN A 2 -8.94 -8.38 7.66
C ASN A 2 -9.29 -7.54 6.41
N GLY A 3 -8.45 -7.54 5.37
CA GLY A 3 -8.63 -6.74 4.16
C GLY A 3 -9.99 -6.89 3.46
N TYR A 4 -10.68 -8.03 3.66
CA TYR A 4 -12.03 -8.26 3.12
C TYR A 4 -13.17 -7.68 3.96
N LEU A 5 -12.90 -7.19 5.16
CA LEU A 5 -13.92 -6.57 5.99
C LEU A 5 -14.39 -5.27 5.32
N LEU A 6 -15.69 -5.13 5.09
CA LEU A 6 -16.26 -3.86 4.63
C LEU A 6 -16.01 -2.77 5.69
N HIS A 7 -15.33 -1.70 5.31
CA HIS A 7 -14.96 -0.63 6.23
C HIS A 7 -14.96 0.73 5.53
N ARG A 8 -15.19 1.80 6.31
CA ARG A 8 -15.08 3.20 5.86
C ARG A 8 -14.68 4.12 7.00
N SER A 9 -14.03 5.24 6.68
CA SER A 9 -13.83 6.34 7.62
C SER A 9 -14.95 7.38 7.52
N ARG A 10 -15.23 8.07 8.63
CA ARG A 10 -16.09 9.27 8.64
C ARG A 10 -15.34 10.49 8.09
N LYS A 11 -16.09 11.51 7.62
CA LYS A 11 -15.54 12.81 7.23
C LYS A 11 -14.94 13.50 8.46
N ASN A 12 -13.73 14.05 8.32
CA ASN A 12 -13.14 14.89 9.36
C ASN A 12 -13.87 16.25 9.41
N ARG A 13 -14.30 16.68 10.60
CA ARG A 13 -15.01 17.97 10.82
C ARG A 13 -14.21 18.97 11.67
N GLY A 14 -13.01 18.59 12.14
CA GLY A 14 -12.14 19.48 12.90
C GLY A 14 -11.11 20.18 12.01
N ASN A 15 -10.39 21.14 12.60
CA ASN A 15 -9.34 21.91 11.94
C ASN A 15 -7.96 21.24 12.00
N THR A 16 -7.88 19.97 12.39
CA THR A 16 -6.63 19.24 12.59
C THR A 16 -6.59 17.94 11.77
N PHE A 17 -5.37 17.49 11.45
CA PHE A 17 -5.16 16.23 10.72
C PHE A 17 -5.10 15.02 11.67
N ARG A 18 -5.73 13.91 11.26
CA ARG A 18 -5.57 12.60 11.91
C ARG A 18 -4.51 11.78 11.17
N ARG A 19 -3.38 11.52 11.85
CA ARG A 19 -2.30 10.66 11.35
C ARG A 19 -2.64 9.19 11.59
N VAL A 20 -2.27 8.32 10.65
CA VAL A 20 -2.45 6.87 10.73
C VAL A 20 -1.23 6.18 10.10
N LEU A 21 -0.77 5.09 10.72
CA LEU A 21 0.19 4.16 10.16
C LEU A 21 -0.51 2.81 9.95
N VAL A 22 -0.39 2.24 8.74
CA VAL A 22 -0.99 0.94 8.39
C VAL A 22 0.11 0.01 7.89
N ASN A 23 0.24 -1.15 8.53
CA ASN A 23 1.06 -2.27 8.06
C ASN A 23 0.13 -3.38 7.58
N HIS A 24 0.35 -3.89 6.36
CA HIS A 24 -0.38 -5.01 5.81
C HIS A 24 0.44 -6.29 5.98
N TYR A 25 -0.19 -7.32 6.51
CA TYR A 25 0.43 -8.64 6.70
C TYR A 25 -0.32 -9.67 5.86
N CYS A 26 0.41 -10.61 5.28
CA CYS A 26 -0.14 -11.74 4.56
C CYS A 26 0.65 -13.02 4.89
N ASN A 27 0.06 -14.17 4.55
CA ASN A 27 0.76 -15.44 4.65
C ASN A 27 1.84 -15.53 3.55
N ALA A 28 3.05 -15.99 3.91
CA ALA A 28 4.16 -16.19 2.97
C ALA A 28 3.86 -17.21 1.85
N TRP A 29 2.86 -18.08 2.04
CA TRP A 29 2.37 -19.01 1.02
C TRP A 29 1.62 -18.33 -0.14
N SER A 30 1.19 -17.07 0.03
CA SER A 30 0.54 -16.31 -1.04
C SER A 30 1.54 -15.89 -2.11
N LEU A 31 1.20 -16.13 -3.38
CA LEU A 31 1.91 -15.51 -4.50
C LEU A 31 1.50 -14.04 -4.61
N LEU A 32 2.47 -13.20 -4.95
CA LEU A 32 2.30 -11.75 -4.96
C LEU A 32 2.45 -11.16 -6.37
N PRO A 33 1.41 -11.22 -7.22
CA PRO A 33 1.46 -10.75 -8.61
C PRO A 33 1.29 -9.22 -8.70
N TRP A 34 2.04 -8.43 -7.92
CA TRP A 34 1.94 -6.96 -7.91
C TRP A 34 2.23 -6.33 -9.28
N SER A 35 3.07 -7.00 -10.07
CA SER A 35 3.33 -6.70 -11.46
C SER A 35 3.51 -8.00 -12.25
N ILE A 36 3.07 -7.99 -13.49
CA ILE A 36 3.17 -9.12 -14.42
C ILE A 36 4.18 -8.72 -15.49
N ARG A 37 5.21 -9.55 -15.71
CA ARG A 37 6.16 -9.34 -16.82
C ARG A 37 5.66 -10.03 -18.09
N ASP A 38 6.21 -9.62 -19.22
CA ASP A 38 5.90 -10.26 -20.50
C ASP A 38 6.18 -11.77 -20.44
N GLY A 39 5.20 -12.56 -20.85
CA GLY A 39 5.24 -14.02 -20.79
C GLY A 39 4.79 -14.65 -19.46
N GLU A 40 4.51 -13.87 -18.42
CA GLU A 40 3.96 -14.38 -17.17
C GLU A 40 2.43 -14.34 -17.12
N ARG A 41 1.84 -15.27 -16.34
CA ARG A 41 0.41 -15.27 -16.04
C ARG A 41 0.18 -14.73 -14.62
N PRO A 42 -0.96 -14.06 -14.34
CA PRO A 42 -1.28 -13.57 -13.00
C PRO A 42 -1.22 -14.67 -11.92
N ALA A 43 -1.58 -15.90 -12.26
CA ALA A 43 -1.57 -17.04 -11.35
C ALA A 43 -0.16 -17.54 -10.98
N SER A 44 0.85 -17.22 -11.78
CA SER A 44 2.25 -17.65 -11.58
C SER A 44 3.19 -16.51 -11.21
N ALA A 45 2.79 -15.25 -11.46
CA ALA A 45 3.59 -14.09 -11.15
C ALA A 45 3.76 -13.93 -9.64
N ASP A 46 5.00 -13.68 -9.22
CA ASP A 46 5.38 -13.53 -7.82
C ASP A 46 6.48 -12.47 -7.72
N ARG A 47 6.21 -11.41 -6.95
CA ARG A 47 7.10 -10.27 -6.74
C ARG A 47 7.22 -10.02 -5.25
N ARG A 48 8.23 -10.62 -4.66
CA ARG A 48 8.41 -10.66 -3.20
C ARG A 48 9.15 -9.41 -2.71
N CYS A 49 8.49 -8.26 -2.85
CA CYS A 49 8.88 -7.01 -2.25
C CYS A 49 8.26 -6.88 -0.84
N ILE A 50 8.61 -7.82 0.03
CA ILE A 50 8.05 -7.94 1.38
C ILE A 50 9.15 -8.13 2.41
N VAL A 51 8.83 -7.87 3.68
CA VAL A 51 9.72 -8.15 4.81
C VAL A 51 9.16 -9.38 5.54
N PRO A 52 9.87 -10.52 5.55
CA PRO A 52 9.51 -11.65 6.40
C PRO A 52 9.59 -11.23 7.87
N VAL A 53 8.49 -11.36 8.62
CA VAL A 53 8.41 -10.93 10.02
C VAL A 53 8.30 -12.09 11.01
N SER A 54 7.83 -13.26 10.58
CA SER A 54 7.67 -14.45 11.42
C SER A 54 7.53 -15.71 10.56
N GLY A 55 8.00 -16.84 11.08
CA GLY A 55 7.97 -18.13 10.39
C GLY A 55 9.01 -18.27 9.28
N VAL A 56 8.84 -19.30 8.45
CA VAL A 56 9.71 -19.61 7.32
C VAL A 56 8.92 -19.43 6.02
N ASP A 57 9.47 -18.66 5.10
CA ASP A 57 8.88 -18.45 3.79
C ASP A 57 9.18 -19.65 2.86
N PRO A 58 8.15 -20.40 2.39
CA PRO A 58 8.36 -21.56 1.52
C PRO A 58 8.96 -21.20 0.15
N TYR A 59 8.93 -19.92 -0.23
CA TYR A 59 9.49 -19.43 -1.49
C TYR A 59 10.71 -18.54 -1.29
N ALA A 60 11.37 -18.58 -0.12
CA ALA A 60 12.59 -17.80 0.15
C ALA A 60 13.68 -18.01 -0.92
N TRP A 61 13.73 -19.20 -1.52
CA TRP A 61 14.65 -19.56 -2.61
C TRP A 61 14.49 -18.73 -3.89
N LYS A 62 13.33 -18.08 -4.10
CA LYS A 62 13.13 -17.16 -5.22
C LYS A 62 13.82 -15.81 -5.01
N GLY A 63 14.25 -15.52 -3.79
CA GLY A 63 14.79 -14.22 -3.40
C GLY A 63 13.70 -13.17 -3.11
N TYR A 64 14.16 -12.02 -2.61
CA TYR A 64 13.32 -10.87 -2.28
C TYR A 64 13.74 -9.65 -3.10
N ASP A 65 12.75 -8.92 -3.60
CA ASP A 65 12.96 -7.65 -4.24
C ASP A 65 13.22 -6.57 -3.18
N LYS A 66 14.17 -5.67 -3.45
CA LYS A 66 14.45 -4.55 -2.54
C LYS A 66 13.30 -3.54 -2.59
N PRO A 67 12.70 -3.15 -1.46
CA PRO A 67 11.65 -2.16 -1.46
C PRO A 67 12.19 -0.80 -1.94
N PRO A 68 11.53 -0.14 -2.89
CA PRO A 68 11.89 1.21 -3.27
C PRO A 68 11.66 2.14 -2.07
N LYS A 69 12.56 3.11 -1.87
CA LYS A 69 12.38 4.17 -0.87
C LYS A 69 11.43 5.25 -1.39
N SER A 70 10.21 4.84 -1.75
CA SER A 70 9.18 5.74 -2.26
C SER A 70 8.17 6.07 -1.16
N VAL A 71 7.80 7.35 -1.08
CA VAL A 71 6.69 7.82 -0.25
C VAL A 71 5.62 8.34 -1.19
N SER A 72 4.45 7.70 -1.17
CA SER A 72 3.28 8.21 -1.89
C SER A 72 2.44 9.06 -0.94
N LEU A 73 2.18 10.29 -1.36
CA LEU A 73 1.27 11.20 -0.67
C LEU A 73 0.00 11.31 -1.49
N ARG A 74 -1.14 10.94 -0.90
CA ARG A 74 -2.43 11.31 -1.47
C ARG A 74 -2.70 12.76 -1.07
N THR A 75 -2.61 13.67 -2.01
CA THR A 75 -2.97 15.08 -1.80
C THR A 75 -4.44 15.18 -1.41
N CYS A 76 -4.73 15.90 -0.33
CA CYS A 76 -6.10 16.12 0.10
C CYS A 76 -6.74 17.15 -0.82
N LYS A 77 -7.81 16.78 -1.54
CA LYS A 77 -8.53 17.71 -2.41
C LYS A 77 -8.96 19.00 -1.69
N ALA A 78 -9.31 18.91 -0.40
CA ALA A 78 -9.69 20.09 0.37
C ALA A 78 -8.52 21.04 0.63
N VAL A 79 -7.28 20.53 0.74
CA VAL A 79 -6.08 21.36 0.85
C VAL A 79 -5.78 22.03 -0.49
N GLN A 80 -5.86 21.28 -1.59
CA GLN A 80 -5.68 21.84 -2.95
C GLN A 80 -6.68 22.97 -3.23
N GLN A 81 -7.94 22.79 -2.86
CA GLN A 81 -8.98 23.82 -3.03
C GLN A 81 -8.77 25.06 -2.16
N ILE A 82 -8.15 24.93 -0.99
CA ILE A 82 -7.80 26.07 -0.14
C ILE A 82 -6.64 26.86 -0.77
N GLU A 83 -5.61 26.16 -1.25
CA GLU A 83 -4.46 26.75 -1.94
C GLU A 83 -4.89 27.48 -3.23
N GLU A 84 -5.72 26.84 -4.05
CA GLU A 84 -6.28 27.43 -5.28
C GLU A 84 -7.12 28.69 -5.00
N ALA A 85 -7.84 28.73 -3.88
CA ALA A 85 -8.64 29.89 -3.48
C ALA A 85 -7.78 31.04 -2.90
N SER A 86 -6.62 30.74 -2.31
CA SER A 86 -5.70 31.77 -1.81
C SER A 86 -4.80 32.37 -2.89
N ASP A 87 -4.53 31.64 -3.98
CA ASP A 87 -3.73 32.12 -5.11
C ASP A 87 -4.53 32.95 -6.14
N ALA A 88 -5.87 32.98 -6.00
CA ALA A 88 -6.79 33.69 -6.89
C ALA A 88 -7.18 35.10 -6.40
N ASP A 89 -6.65 35.53 -5.26
CA ASP A 89 -6.85 36.84 -4.60
C ASP A 89 -5.53 37.61 -4.58
#